data_AF-A0A8R7K412-F1
#
_entry.id   AF-A0A8R7K412-F1
#
_cell.length_a   1.000
_cell.length_b   1.000
_cell.length_c   1.000
_cell.angle_alpha   90.00
_cell.angle_beta   90.00
_cell.angle_gamma   90.00
#
_symmetry.space_group_name_H-M   'P 1'
#
loop_
_entity.id
_entity.type
_entity.pdbx_description
1 polymer ?
#
loop_
_entity_poly.entity_id
_entity_poly.type
_entity_poly.pdbx_seq_one_letter_code
_entity_poly.pdbx_strand_id
1 'polypeptide(L)'
;MGHRRFLRADHPLRYDTCTFGDIECGIAPVPLSGRQILELTENMQTKFGKDPITKKPRTKKRKNGDPLIIWKRKSIWFKLPYWKDLKMHHNFDIMHIEKNVCENIVNTLLAVNGKTKDNINSRYDLQALNIRKDLQPIDLDDDEFFFPPAPYTMESDQQRTFCK
;
A
#
# COMPACT_ATOMS: atom_id res chain seq x y z
N MET A 1 -5.22 -24.09 14.66
CA MET A 1 -5.60 -23.11 13.61
C MET A 1 -5.53 -23.86 12.27
N GLY A 2 -6.67 -24.19 11.64
CA GLY A 2 -6.71 -25.03 10.44
C GLY A 2 -6.24 -24.31 9.16
N HIS A 3 -5.01 -23.82 9.14
CA HIS A 3 -4.41 -23.12 7.99
C HIS A 3 -3.98 -24.10 6.89
N ARG A 4 -3.69 -25.36 7.27
CA ARG A 4 -3.39 -26.45 6.34
C ARG A 4 -4.58 -26.81 5.42
N ARG A 5 -5.80 -26.36 5.76
CA ARG A 5 -6.99 -26.49 4.90
C ARG A 5 -6.86 -25.81 3.55
N PHE A 6 -6.02 -24.78 3.43
CA PHE A 6 -5.75 -24.08 2.17
C PHE A 6 -4.75 -24.82 1.27
N LEU A 7 -4.04 -25.84 1.79
CA LEU A 7 -3.21 -26.73 0.98
C LEU A 7 -4.10 -27.73 0.23
N ARG A 8 -3.61 -28.21 -0.91
CA ARG A 8 -4.25 -29.31 -1.65
C ARG A 8 -4.44 -30.53 -0.75
N ALA A 9 -5.46 -31.33 -1.01
CA ALA A 9 -5.81 -32.48 -0.18
C ALA A 9 -4.68 -33.53 -0.07
N ASP A 10 -3.90 -33.68 -1.13
CA ASP A 10 -2.74 -34.58 -1.26
C ASP A 10 -1.44 -34.01 -0.67
N HIS A 11 -1.46 -32.79 -0.11
CA HIS A 11 -0.24 -32.12 0.31
C HIS A 11 0.37 -32.78 1.57
N PRO A 12 1.67 -33.17 1.58
CA PRO A 12 2.31 -33.90 2.68
C PRO A 12 2.14 -33.25 4.06
N LEU A 13 2.26 -31.92 4.14
CA LEU A 13 2.08 -31.16 5.39
C LEU A 13 0.69 -31.35 6.04
N ARG A 14 -0.33 -31.78 5.31
CA ARG A 14 -1.64 -32.12 5.91
C ARG A 14 -1.59 -33.36 6.79
N TYR A 15 -0.66 -34.26 6.53
CA TYR A 15 -0.47 -35.54 7.23
C TYR A 15 0.69 -35.52 8.21
N ASP A 16 1.44 -34.41 8.28
CA ASP A 16 2.55 -34.23 9.21
C ASP A 16 2.03 -34.04 10.65
N THR A 17 1.81 -35.16 11.33
CA THR A 17 1.42 -35.22 12.73
C THR A 17 2.60 -34.94 13.67
N CYS A 18 3.84 -35.11 13.22
CA CYS A 18 5.03 -34.85 14.04
C CYS A 18 5.19 -33.35 14.33
N THR A 19 5.00 -32.51 13.31
CA THR A 19 5.14 -31.05 13.46
C THR A 19 3.84 -30.40 13.96
N PHE A 20 2.68 -30.89 13.52
CA PHE A 20 1.40 -30.19 13.73
C PHE A 20 0.43 -30.91 14.70
N GLY A 21 0.74 -32.13 15.13
CA GLY A 21 -0.04 -32.91 16.11
C GLY A 21 -1.28 -33.61 15.54
N ASP A 22 -1.93 -33.05 14.52
CA ASP A 22 -3.15 -33.59 13.91
C ASP A 22 -3.04 -33.78 12.38
N ILE A 23 -3.96 -34.56 11.81
CA ILE A 23 -4.13 -34.67 10.35
C ILE A 23 -5.22 -33.69 9.92
N GLU A 24 -4.95 -32.89 8.89
CA GLU A 24 -5.92 -31.91 8.35
C GLU A 24 -6.66 -32.46 7.12
N CYS A 25 -7.87 -32.97 7.34
CA CYS A 25 -8.77 -33.42 6.29
C CYS A 25 -9.80 -32.35 5.85
N GLY A 26 -9.84 -31.19 6.52
CA GLY A 26 -10.82 -30.15 6.25
C GLY A 26 -10.68 -29.51 4.88
N ILE A 27 -11.80 -29.01 4.37
CA ILE A 27 -11.85 -28.22 3.13
C ILE A 27 -11.53 -26.75 3.48
N ALA A 28 -10.84 -26.07 2.57
CA ALA A 28 -10.64 -24.62 2.67
C ALA A 28 -12.01 -23.92 2.80
N PRO A 29 -12.18 -23.00 3.78
CA PRO A 29 -13.37 -22.18 3.85
C PRO A 29 -13.59 -21.42 2.54
N VAL A 30 -14.83 -21.38 2.07
CA VAL A 30 -15.18 -20.61 0.87
C VAL A 30 -15.02 -19.11 1.18
N PRO A 31 -14.18 -18.37 0.44
CA PRO A 31 -14.05 -16.93 0.64
C PRO A 31 -15.37 -16.24 0.28
N LEU A 32 -15.72 -15.20 1.04
CA LEU A 32 -16.90 -14.39 0.75
C LEU A 32 -16.69 -13.59 -0.55
N SER A 33 -17.73 -13.51 -1.37
CA SER A 33 -17.72 -12.66 -2.56
C SER A 33 -17.77 -11.18 -2.17
N GLY A 34 -17.32 -10.30 -3.08
CA GLY A 34 -17.40 -8.85 -2.84
C GLY A 34 -18.81 -8.36 -2.55
N ARG A 35 -19.81 -8.93 -3.24
CA ARG A 35 -21.24 -8.62 -2.99
C ARG A 35 -21.68 -9.00 -1.57
N GLN A 36 -21.33 -10.22 -1.13
CA GLN A 36 -21.63 -10.68 0.24
C GLN A 36 -20.96 -9.80 1.29
N ILE A 37 -19.70 -9.40 1.06
CA ILE A 37 -19.00 -8.50 1.99
C ILE A 37 -19.65 -7.11 2.01
N LEU A 38 -20.14 -6.62 0.86
CA LEU A 38 -20.81 -5.32 0.77
C LEU A 38 -22.12 -5.32 1.57
N GLU A 39 -22.94 -6.36 1.43
CA GLU A 39 -24.18 -6.56 2.20
C GLU A 39 -23.88 -6.64 3.71
N LEU A 40 -22.90 -7.46 4.11
CA LEU A 40 -22.51 -7.61 5.52
C LEU A 40 -21.95 -6.31 6.14
N THR A 41 -21.49 -5.38 5.31
CA THR A 41 -20.90 -4.11 5.75
C THR A 41 -21.74 -2.89 5.36
N GLU A 42 -22.98 -3.07 4.93
CA GLU A 42 -23.86 -1.99 4.47
C GLU A 42 -24.13 -0.99 5.61
N ASN A 43 -24.56 -1.50 6.76
CA ASN A 43 -24.92 -0.71 7.94
C ASN A 43 -23.72 -0.36 8.84
N MET A 44 -22.48 -0.66 8.39
CA MET A 44 -21.28 -0.45 9.19
C MET A 44 -20.84 1.01 9.16
N GLN A 45 -21.02 1.71 10.28
CA GLN A 45 -20.48 3.07 10.44
C GLN A 45 -18.99 3.03 10.82
N THR A 46 -18.15 3.61 9.97
CA THR A 46 -16.72 3.72 10.23
C THR A 46 -16.39 5.06 10.87
N LYS A 47 -15.90 5.04 12.12
CA LYS A 47 -15.33 6.23 12.77
C LYS A 47 -13.83 6.29 12.49
N PHE A 48 -13.41 7.28 11.71
CA PHE A 48 -12.01 7.53 11.37
C PHE A 48 -11.37 8.46 12.40
N GLY A 49 -10.21 8.08 12.94
CA GLY A 49 -9.47 8.88 13.93
C GLY A 49 -10.00 8.74 15.36
N LYS A 50 -9.07 8.63 16.31
CA LYS A 50 -9.26 8.96 17.73
C LYS A 50 -7.97 9.59 18.20
N ASP A 51 -8.06 10.70 18.93
CA ASP A 51 -6.89 11.30 19.55
C ASP A 51 -6.17 10.24 20.40
N PRO A 52 -4.84 10.08 20.25
CA PRO A 52 -4.09 9.10 21.02
C PRO A 52 -4.23 9.32 22.54
N ILE A 53 -4.54 10.54 22.96
CA ILE A 53 -4.75 10.97 24.35
C ILE A 53 -6.03 10.38 24.96
N THR A 54 -7.09 10.14 24.17
CA THR A 54 -8.37 9.61 24.67
C THR A 54 -8.51 8.08 24.54
N LYS A 55 -7.43 7.37 24.15
CA LYS A 55 -7.43 5.91 24.07
C LYS A 55 -7.47 5.26 25.45
N LYS A 56 -8.67 4.85 25.89
CA LYS A 56 -8.79 3.92 27.02
C LYS A 56 -8.13 2.57 26.68
N PRO A 57 -7.43 1.93 27.62
CA PRO A 57 -6.85 0.61 27.43
C PRO A 57 -7.94 -0.41 27.08
N ARG A 58 -7.64 -1.29 26.13
CA ARG A 58 -8.61 -2.19 25.51
C ARG A 58 -8.79 -3.47 26.35
N THR A 59 -9.58 -3.39 27.42
CA THR A 59 -9.92 -4.54 28.28
C THR A 59 -11.35 -5.02 28.02
N LYS A 60 -11.62 -5.61 26.85
CA LYS A 60 -12.84 -6.40 26.67
C LYS A 60 -12.53 -7.69 25.93
N LYS A 61 -12.36 -8.78 26.69
CA LYS A 61 -12.60 -10.13 26.17
C LYS A 61 -14.07 -10.20 25.73
N ARG A 62 -14.34 -10.83 24.59
CA ARG A 62 -15.72 -11.05 24.10
C ARG A 62 -16.53 -11.78 25.17
N LYS A 63 -17.79 -11.38 25.39
CA LYS A 63 -18.72 -12.16 26.21
C LYS A 63 -19.34 -13.25 25.31
N ASN A 64 -19.59 -14.43 25.88
CA ASN A 64 -20.28 -15.50 25.15
C ASN A 64 -21.66 -15.01 24.71
N GLY A 65 -21.97 -15.14 23.41
CA GLY A 65 -23.22 -14.67 22.81
C GLY A 65 -23.14 -13.34 22.06
N ASP A 66 -22.04 -12.58 22.20
CA ASP A 66 -21.85 -11.38 21.37
C ASP A 66 -21.67 -11.79 19.89
N PRO A 67 -22.33 -11.11 18.94
CA PRO A 67 -22.18 -11.41 17.52
C PRO A 67 -20.71 -11.27 17.10
N LEU A 68 -20.27 -12.16 16.21
CA LEU A 68 -18.91 -12.15 15.72
C LEU A 68 -18.66 -10.90 14.85
N ILE A 69 -18.18 -9.82 15.45
CA ILE A 69 -17.70 -8.64 14.69
C ILE A 69 -16.39 -9.01 13.98
N ILE A 70 -16.49 -9.46 12.74
CA ILE A 70 -15.35 -9.79 11.85
C ILE A 70 -14.73 -8.50 11.29
N TRP A 71 -15.57 -7.56 10.86
CA TRP A 71 -15.14 -6.28 10.31
C TRP A 71 -15.34 -5.15 11.31
N LYS A 72 -14.34 -4.27 11.45
CA LYS A 72 -14.39 -3.11 12.36
C LYS A 72 -14.40 -1.79 11.62
N ARG A 73 -14.08 -1.82 10.33
CA ARG A 73 -13.83 -0.63 9.51
C ARG A 73 -14.16 -0.97 8.06
N LYS A 74 -14.88 -0.07 7.40
CA LYS A 74 -15.09 -0.03 5.96
C LYS A 74 -14.05 0.91 5.36
N SER A 75 -13.26 0.42 4.41
CA SER A 75 -12.32 1.29 3.69
C SER A 75 -13.07 2.24 2.77
N ILE A 76 -12.43 3.36 2.40
CA ILE A 76 -12.96 4.27 1.37
C ILE A 76 -13.22 3.55 0.03
N TRP A 77 -12.49 2.46 -0.23
CA TRP A 77 -12.58 1.67 -1.45
C TRP A 77 -13.93 0.99 -1.68
N PHE A 78 -14.72 0.77 -0.63
CA PHE A 78 -16.08 0.24 -0.77
C PHE A 78 -17.02 1.20 -1.52
N LYS A 79 -16.61 2.47 -1.73
CA LYS A 79 -17.36 3.43 -2.54
C LYS A 79 -17.18 3.21 -4.05
N LEU A 80 -16.18 2.45 -4.48
CA LEU A 80 -15.90 2.25 -5.90
C LEU A 80 -16.97 1.32 -6.51
N PRO A 81 -17.61 1.68 -7.64
CA PRO A 81 -18.68 0.88 -8.24
C PRO A 81 -18.29 -0.56 -8.58
N TYR A 82 -17.02 -0.76 -8.97
CA TYR A 82 -16.47 -2.06 -9.37
C TYR A 82 -15.93 -2.88 -8.18
N TRP A 83 -15.91 -2.34 -6.95
CA TRP A 83 -15.30 -2.99 -5.80
C TRP A 83 -15.89 -4.38 -5.54
N LYS A 84 -17.22 -4.51 -5.66
CA LYS A 84 -17.96 -5.77 -5.42
C LYS A 84 -17.61 -6.88 -6.42
N ASP A 85 -17.04 -6.53 -7.57
CA ASP A 85 -16.70 -7.44 -8.66
C ASP A 85 -15.19 -7.80 -8.67
N LEU A 86 -14.40 -7.23 -7.75
CA LEU A 86 -12.98 -7.56 -7.58
C LEU A 86 -12.80 -8.94 -6.94
N LYS A 87 -12.02 -9.82 -7.57
CA LYS A 87 -11.62 -11.10 -6.95
C LYS A 87 -10.73 -10.91 -5.71
N MET A 88 -9.92 -9.85 -5.70
CA MET A 88 -9.03 -9.49 -4.61
C MET A 88 -9.25 -8.04 -4.21
N HIS A 89 -10.07 -7.80 -3.19
CA HIS A 89 -10.45 -6.45 -2.73
C HIS A 89 -9.30 -5.60 -2.18
N HIS A 90 -8.16 -6.24 -1.87
CA HIS A 90 -6.94 -5.59 -1.40
C HIS A 90 -5.88 -5.47 -2.49
N ASN A 91 -6.15 -5.94 -3.70
CA ASN A 91 -5.25 -5.75 -4.82
C ASN A 91 -5.65 -4.42 -5.48
N PHE A 92 -4.77 -3.44 -5.40
CA PHE A 92 -4.96 -2.16 -6.06
C PHE A 92 -5.03 -2.36 -7.58
N ASP A 93 -5.65 -1.42 -8.27
CA ASP A 93 -5.63 -1.41 -9.73
C ASP A 93 -4.18 -1.22 -10.21
N ILE A 94 -3.56 -2.34 -10.60
CA ILE A 94 -2.18 -2.41 -11.06
C ILE A 94 -1.96 -1.43 -12.21
N MET A 95 -2.94 -1.30 -13.12
CA MET A 95 -2.84 -0.39 -14.25
C MET A 95 -2.68 1.07 -13.80
N HIS A 96 -3.44 1.50 -12.79
CA HIS A 96 -3.32 2.86 -12.27
C HIS A 96 -2.06 3.08 -11.45
N ILE A 97 -1.60 2.08 -10.70
CA ILE A 97 -0.32 2.14 -9.98
C ILE A 97 0.84 2.22 -10.95
N GLU A 98 0.90 1.30 -11.91
CA GLU A 98 1.94 1.25 -12.93
C GLU A 98 1.95 2.55 -13.72
N LYS A 99 0.80 3.04 -14.17
CA LYS A 99 0.72 4.33 -14.86
C LYS A 99 1.29 5.46 -14.01
N ASN A 100 0.88 5.58 -12.75
CA ASN A 100 1.35 6.65 -11.86
C ASN A 100 2.86 6.56 -11.60
N VAL A 101 3.37 5.35 -11.34
CA VAL A 101 4.80 5.11 -11.10
C VAL A 101 5.61 5.42 -12.36
N CYS A 102 5.22 4.88 -13.52
CA CYS A 102 5.89 5.12 -14.79
C CYS A 102 5.87 6.60 -15.18
N GLU A 103 4.72 7.29 -15.06
CA GLU A 103 4.62 8.72 -15.32
C GLU A 103 5.55 9.51 -14.41
N ASN A 104 5.62 9.20 -13.12
CA ASN A 104 6.53 9.88 -12.19
C ASN A 104 8.00 9.66 -12.57
N ILE A 105 8.39 8.43 -12.94
CA ILE A 105 9.76 8.11 -13.37
C ILE A 105 10.10 8.91 -14.62
N VAL A 106 9.26 8.86 -15.66
CA VAL A 106 9.49 9.56 -16.93
C VAL A 106 9.55 11.07 -16.73
N ASN A 107 8.61 11.64 -15.97
CA ASN A 107 8.59 13.08 -15.68
C ASN A 107 9.84 13.54 -14.91
N THR A 108 10.42 12.66 -14.08
CA THR A 108 11.63 12.96 -13.31
C THR A 108 12.89 12.86 -14.18
N LEU A 109 13.01 11.83 -15.02
CA LEU A 109 14.13 11.65 -15.96
C LEU A 109 14.23 12.79 -16.99
N LEU A 110 13.07 13.22 -17.50
CA LEU A 110 12.96 14.30 -18.49
C LEU A 110 12.92 15.70 -17.86
N ALA A 111 13.02 15.82 -16.53
CA ALA A 111 12.95 17.08 -15.79
C ALA A 111 11.75 17.96 -16.19
N VAL A 112 10.55 17.35 -16.32
CA VAL A 112 9.35 18.08 -16.75
C VAL A 112 8.91 19.06 -15.65
N ASN A 113 8.94 20.35 -15.98
CA ASN A 113 8.56 21.43 -15.06
C ASN A 113 7.19 21.18 -14.42
N GLY A 114 7.16 21.21 -13.08
CA GLY A 114 5.95 21.01 -12.27
C GLY A 114 5.47 19.57 -12.11
N LYS A 115 6.08 18.59 -12.79
CA LYS A 115 5.70 17.16 -12.68
C LYS A 115 6.82 16.26 -12.18
N THR A 116 8.06 16.72 -12.22
CA THR A 116 9.21 16.00 -11.65
C THR A 116 9.03 15.75 -10.14
N LYS A 117 9.47 14.58 -9.67
CA LYS A 117 9.58 14.28 -8.24
C LYS A 117 10.89 14.77 -7.63
N ASP A 118 11.83 15.18 -8.46
CA ASP A 118 13.03 15.89 -8.01
C ASP A 118 12.72 17.38 -7.92
N ASN A 119 12.40 17.85 -6.71
CA ASN A 119 12.06 19.24 -6.44
C ASN A 119 12.90 19.79 -5.27
N ILE A 120 12.87 21.12 -5.09
CA ILE A 120 13.66 21.79 -4.06
C ILE A 120 13.35 21.26 -2.64
N ASN A 121 12.08 20.99 -2.34
CA ASN A 121 11.67 20.42 -1.05
C ASN A 121 12.28 19.04 -0.82
N SER A 122 12.30 18.19 -1.86
CA SER A 122 12.94 16.87 -1.81
C SER A 122 14.45 16.98 -1.60
N ARG A 123 15.11 18.03 -2.13
CA ARG A 123 16.54 18.29 -1.86
C ARG A 123 16.77 18.79 -0.43
N TYR A 124 15.90 19.64 0.11
CA TYR A 124 15.92 20.01 1.53
C TYR A 124 15.64 18.82 2.46
N ASP A 125 14.75 17.91 2.08
CA ASP A 125 14.52 16.67 2.82
C ASP A 125 15.81 15.82 2.90
N LEU A 126 16.61 15.74 1.83
CA LEU A 126 17.92 15.07 1.85
C LEU A 126 18.89 15.74 2.82
N GLN A 127 18.88 17.07 2.91
CA GLN A 127 19.69 17.83 3.87
C GLN A 127 19.24 17.56 5.30
N ALA A 128 17.93 17.61 5.56
CA ALA A 128 17.35 17.32 6.88
C ALA A 128 17.64 15.88 7.35
N LEU A 129 17.63 14.92 6.42
CA LEU A 129 17.99 13.53 6.68
C LEU A 129 19.51 13.28 6.69
N ASN A 130 20.33 14.28 6.36
CA ASN A 130 21.79 14.22 6.26
C ASN A 130 22.31 13.08 5.36
N ILE A 131 21.65 12.87 4.23
CA ILE A 131 21.99 11.86 3.22
C ILE A 131 22.26 12.52 1.86
N ARG A 132 23.05 11.87 1.00
CA ARG A 132 23.41 12.33 -0.36
C ARG A 132 23.82 13.81 -0.42
N LYS A 133 24.94 14.14 0.24
CA LYS A 133 25.48 15.51 0.31
C LYS A 133 25.78 16.11 -1.06
N ASP A 134 26.10 15.26 -2.03
CA ASP A 134 26.28 15.58 -3.45
C ASP A 134 25.03 16.14 -4.14
N LEU A 135 23.85 15.87 -3.60
CA LEU A 135 22.56 16.33 -4.15
C LEU A 135 21.91 17.42 -3.30
N GLN A 136 22.48 17.81 -2.16
CA GLN A 136 21.88 18.83 -1.30
C GLN A 136 21.93 20.20 -1.97
N PRO A 137 20.98 21.10 -1.68
CA PRO A 137 21.02 22.48 -2.16
C PRO A 137 22.31 23.16 -1.68
N ILE A 138 22.91 23.95 -2.55
CA ILE A 138 24.04 24.82 -2.23
C ILE A 138 23.51 26.24 -2.21
N ASP A 139 23.52 26.87 -1.04
CA ASP A 139 23.15 28.27 -0.89
C ASP A 139 24.27 29.13 -1.48
N LEU A 140 23.92 30.02 -2.42
CA LEU A 140 24.80 31.04 -2.97
C LEU A 140 24.58 32.36 -2.22
N ASP A 141 25.49 33.31 -2.38
CA ASP A 141 25.28 34.67 -1.88
C ASP A 141 24.10 35.32 -2.64
N ASP A 142 23.24 36.07 -1.92
CA ASP A 142 22.00 36.73 -2.41
C ASP A 142 20.72 35.87 -2.56
N ASP A 143 20.38 35.02 -1.57
CA ASP A 143 19.13 34.23 -1.52
C ASP A 143 18.89 33.30 -2.73
N GLU A 144 19.89 33.16 -3.61
CA GLU A 144 19.89 32.21 -4.71
C GLU A 144 20.42 30.86 -4.23
N PHE A 145 19.80 29.78 -4.71
CA PHE A 145 20.18 28.42 -4.38
C PHE A 145 20.44 27.65 -5.67
N PHE A 146 21.59 26.98 -5.72
CA PHE A 146 21.94 26.07 -6.80
C PHE A 146 21.72 24.63 -6.33
N PHE A 147 20.93 23.86 -7.07
CA PHE A 147 20.83 22.42 -6.86
C PHE A 147 21.58 21.69 -7.98
N PRO A 148 22.56 20.83 -7.65
CA PRO A 148 23.30 20.09 -8.66
C PRO A 148 22.37 19.10 -9.39
N PRO A 149 22.55 18.93 -10.71
CA PRO A 149 21.79 17.97 -11.49
C PRO A 149 22.00 16.57 -10.94
N ALA A 150 20.93 15.79 -10.82
CA ALA A 150 21.05 14.43 -10.34
C ALA A 150 21.71 13.53 -11.40
N PRO A 151 22.39 12.43 -11.01
CA PRO A 151 23.04 11.52 -11.96
C PRO A 151 22.12 10.90 -13.02
N TYR A 152 20.81 10.88 -12.76
CA TYR A 152 19.79 10.35 -13.66
C TYR A 152 19.14 11.42 -14.56
N THR A 153 19.49 12.69 -14.39
CA THR A 153 18.95 13.78 -15.21
C THR A 153 19.53 13.66 -16.62
N MET A 154 18.66 13.54 -17.63
CA MET A 154 19.09 13.43 -19.02
C MET A 154 19.44 14.80 -19.60
N GLU A 155 20.52 14.85 -20.37
CA GLU A 155 20.85 16.01 -21.20
C GLU A 155 19.88 16.14 -22.38
N SER A 156 19.78 17.33 -22.99
CA SER A 156 18.81 17.60 -24.06
C SER A 156 18.91 16.63 -25.24
N ASP A 157 20.12 16.18 -25.61
CA ASP A 157 20.30 15.21 -26.70
C ASP A 157 19.91 13.78 -26.30
N GLN A 158 20.11 13.41 -25.03
CA GLN A 158 19.63 12.14 -24.48
C GLN A 158 18.10 12.13 -24.41
N GLN A 159 17.47 13.24 -23.98
CA GLN A 159 16.01 13.39 -23.98
C GLN A 159 15.43 13.27 -25.40
N ARG A 160 16.06 13.92 -26.39
CA ARG A 160 15.67 13.82 -27.80
C ARG A 160 15.76 12.40 -28.33
N THR A 161 16.76 11.64 -27.90
CA THR A 161 16.93 10.24 -28.31
C THR A 161 15.92 9.32 -27.61
N PHE A 162 15.62 9.57 -26.34
CA PHE A 162 14.64 8.82 -25.56
C PHE A 162 13.20 9.02 -26.04
N CYS A 163 12.87 10.23 -26.54
CA CYS A 163 11.54 10.58 -27.03
C CYS A 163 11.31 10.29 -28.52
N LYS A 164 12.26 9.67 -29.21
CA LYS A 164 12.10 9.15 -30.58
C LYS A 164 11.45 7.77 -30.56
#